data_AF-A0A537F4I1-F1
#
_entry.id   AF-A0A537F4I1-F1
#
_cell.length_a   1.000
_cell.length_b   1.000
_cell.length_c   1.000
_cell.angle_alpha   90.00
_cell.angle_beta   90.00
_cell.angle_gamma   90.00
#
_symmetry.space_group_name_H-M   'P 1'
#
loop_
_entity.id
_entity.type
_entity.pdbx_description
1 polymer ?
#
loop_
_entity_poly.entity_id
_entity_poly.type
_entity_poly.pdbx_seq_one_letter_code
_entity_poly.pdbx_strand_id
1 'polypeptide(L)'
;MAELKVYLSEDLDRRFRMLAMSVYGYGRGSLSEAAVDALTKWCERHEASKLDQPSREALPHSNSDPISRAEERPDAISSGTKENSGSSFPVS
;
A
#
# COMPACT_ATOMS: atom_id res chain seq x y z
N MET A 1 28.82 -16.83 4.37
CA MET A 1 28.07 -15.59 4.02
C MET A 1 26.92 -15.98 3.13
N ALA A 2 25.78 -15.30 3.25
CA ALA A 2 24.66 -15.46 2.33
C ALA A 2 24.93 -14.68 1.02
N GLU A 3 24.35 -15.13 -0.09
CA GLU A 3 24.45 -14.48 -1.40
C GLU A 3 23.12 -13.83 -1.75
N LEU A 4 23.15 -12.55 -2.14
CA LEU A 4 21.99 -11.81 -2.66
C LEU A 4 22.29 -11.37 -4.08
N LYS A 5 21.48 -11.83 -5.04
CA LYS A 5 21.55 -11.38 -6.44
C LYS A 5 20.55 -10.25 -6.66
N VAL A 6 21.04 -9.13 -7.18
CA VAL A 6 20.24 -7.93 -7.43
C VAL A 6 20.54 -7.40 -8.83
N TYR A 7 19.50 -6.93 -9.50
CA TYR A 7 19.62 -6.24 -10.77
C TYR A 7 19.71 -4.74 -10.51
N LEU A 8 20.73 -4.11 -11.07
CA LEU A 8 20.96 -2.67 -11.00
C LEU A 8 20.91 -2.09 -12.41
N SER A 9 20.53 -0.81 -12.52
CA SER A 9 20.77 -0.09 -13.77
C SER A 9 22.27 0.08 -14.00
N GLU A 10 22.67 0.16 -15.27
CA GLU A 10 24.07 0.29 -15.68
C GLU A 10 24.73 1.54 -15.05
N ASP A 11 24.01 2.66 -15.03
CA ASP A 11 24.48 3.89 -14.40
C ASP A 11 24.76 3.74 -12.90
N LEU A 12 23.91 3.00 -12.20
CA LEU A 12 24.05 2.79 -10.76
C LEU A 12 25.22 1.85 -10.45
N ASP A 13 25.35 0.74 -11.20
CA ASP A 13 26.49 -0.19 -11.08
C ASP A 13 27.81 0.53 -11.33
N ARG A 14 27.91 1.33 -12.41
CA ARG A 14 29.11 2.10 -12.74
C ARG A 14 29.49 3.06 -11.61
N ARG A 15 28.53 3.85 -11.12
CA ARG A 15 28.75 4.81 -10.04
C ARG A 15 29.17 4.10 -8.75
N PHE A 16 28.50 3.02 -8.40
CA PHE A 16 28.79 2.25 -7.20
C PHE A 16 30.21 1.67 -7.24
N ARG A 17 30.61 1.03 -8.36
CA ARG A 17 31.96 0.49 -8.52
C ARG A 17 33.04 1.55 -8.37
N MET A 18 32.89 2.69 -9.06
CA MET A 18 33.88 3.78 -8.98
C MET A 18 34.02 4.30 -7.55
N LEU A 19 32.92 4.51 -6.84
CA LEU A 19 32.94 4.99 -5.46
C LEU A 19 33.52 3.94 -4.50
N ALA A 20 33.09 2.69 -4.61
CA ALA A 20 33.59 1.59 -3.80
C ALA A 20 35.12 1.43 -3.98
N MET A 21 35.60 1.49 -5.22
CA MET A 21 37.03 1.39 -5.50
C MET A 21 37.83 2.62 -5.03
N SER A 22 37.22 3.79 -5.06
CA SER A 22 37.81 5.04 -4.54
C SER A 22 37.98 5.00 -3.01
N VAL A 23 36.97 4.48 -2.29
CA VAL A 23 36.94 4.48 -0.82
C VAL A 23 37.69 3.29 -0.23
N TYR A 24 37.46 2.08 -0.76
CA TYR A 24 37.99 0.82 -0.21
C TYR A 24 39.17 0.26 -1.02
N GLY A 25 39.55 0.91 -2.11
CA GLY A 25 40.66 0.51 -2.97
C GLY A 25 40.28 -0.51 -4.06
N TYR A 26 41.30 -0.89 -4.84
CA TYR A 26 41.18 -1.70 -6.05
C TYR A 26 41.37 -3.21 -5.80
N GLY A 27 41.28 -3.65 -4.54
CA GLY A 27 41.51 -5.02 -4.12
C GLY A 27 40.31 -5.95 -4.28
N ARG A 28 40.55 -7.25 -4.09
CA ARG A 28 39.46 -8.24 -4.00
C ARG A 28 38.60 -7.95 -2.78
N GLY A 29 37.30 -7.78 -2.99
CA GLY A 29 36.33 -7.59 -1.92
C GLY A 29 35.87 -6.15 -1.68
N SER A 30 36.49 -5.14 -2.30
CA SER A 30 36.09 -3.74 -2.09
C SER A 30 34.62 -3.46 -2.43
N LEU A 31 34.12 -4.08 -3.50
CA LEU A 31 32.70 -4.00 -3.88
C LEU A 31 31.78 -4.67 -2.86
N SER A 32 32.17 -5.83 -2.36
CA SER A 32 31.39 -6.58 -1.36
C SER A 32 31.34 -5.82 -0.04
N GLU A 33 32.46 -5.24 0.38
CA GLU A 33 32.56 -4.47 1.61
C GLU A 33 31.74 -3.18 1.53
N ALA A 34 31.85 -2.44 0.42
CA ALA A 34 31.00 -1.27 0.16
C ALA A 34 29.50 -1.64 0.13
N ALA A 35 29.16 -2.83 -0.40
CA ALA A 35 27.76 -3.28 -0.48
C ALA A 35 27.23 -3.61 0.92
N VAL A 36 28.01 -4.28 1.76
CA VAL A 36 27.64 -4.58 3.15
C VAL A 36 27.41 -3.28 3.93
N ASP A 37 28.31 -2.31 3.81
CA ASP A 37 28.17 -1.01 4.49
C ASP A 37 26.92 -0.24 4.02
N ALA A 38 26.69 -0.17 2.71
CA ALA A 38 25.52 0.49 2.15
C ALA A 38 24.20 -0.17 2.57
N LEU A 39 24.13 -1.51 2.53
CA LEU A 39 22.94 -2.26 2.94
C LEU A 39 22.68 -2.15 4.44
N THR A 40 23.74 -2.17 5.26
CA THR A 40 23.63 -1.97 6.72
C THR A 40 23.02 -0.61 7.03
N LYS A 41 23.57 0.46 6.45
CA LYS A 41 23.06 1.83 6.64
C LYS A 41 21.63 2.01 6.13
N TRP A 42 21.27 1.31 5.05
CA TRP A 42 19.91 1.29 4.55
C TRP A 42 18.95 0.65 5.57
N CYS A 43 19.28 -0.53 6.09
CA CYS A 43 18.48 -1.19 7.12
C CYS A 43 18.33 -0.32 8.37
N GLU A 44 19.43 0.21 8.92
CA GLU A 44 19.42 1.07 10.11
C GLU A 44 18.49 2.27 9.97
N ARG A 45 18.55 2.96 8.82
CA ARG A 45 17.67 4.10 8.53
C ARG A 45 16.19 3.73 8.53
N HIS A 46 15.86 2.57 7.97
CA HIS A 46 14.47 2.15 7.77
C HIS A 46 13.88 1.39 8.96
N GLU A 47 14.70 0.72 9.76
CA GLU A 47 14.30 0.09 11.02
C GLU A 47 14.00 1.13 12.10
N ALA A 48 14.83 2.17 12.23
CA ALA A 48 14.57 3.29 13.13
C ALA A 48 13.22 3.98 12.83
N SER A 49 12.88 4.08 11.54
CA SER A 49 11.60 4.67 11.09
C SER A 49 10.38 3.81 11.42
N LYS A 50 10.56 2.53 11.78
CA LYS A 50 9.47 1.58 12.07
C LYS A 50 9.06 1.58 13.54
N LEU A 51 9.95 2.01 14.45
CA LEU A 51 9.67 2.16 15.89
C LEU A 51 8.73 3.34 16.19
N ASP A 52 8.68 4.34 15.31
CA ASP A 52 7.79 5.51 15.43
C ASP A 52 6.43 5.33 14.75
N GLN A 53 6.05 4.10 14.36
CA GLN A 53 4.67 3.81 13.95
C GLN A 53 3.85 3.40 15.19
N PRO A 54 3.07 4.31 15.80
CA PRO A 54 2.00 3.88 16.69
C PRO A 54 1.02 3.06 15.85
N SER A 55 0.72 1.85 16.35
CA SER A 55 -0.33 0.98 15.86
C SER A 55 -1.53 1.77 15.36
N ARG A 56 -1.81 1.67 14.06
CA ARG A 56 -3.15 1.91 13.54
C ARG A 56 -4.02 0.68 13.81
N GLU A 57 -4.21 0.39 15.08
CA GLU A 57 -5.22 -0.53 15.62
C GLU A 57 -5.80 0.24 16.82
N ALA A 58 -7.07 0.63 16.94
CA ALA A 58 -8.29 0.05 16.40
C ALA A 58 -9.50 1.02 16.44
N LEU A 59 -10.33 0.99 15.39
CA LEU A 59 -11.81 0.95 15.36
C LEU A 59 -12.66 2.18 15.83
N PRO A 60 -13.94 2.35 15.42
CA PRO A 60 -14.82 1.33 14.82
C PRO A 60 -15.55 1.71 13.52
N HIS A 61 -15.97 0.65 12.83
CA HIS A 61 -17.08 0.67 11.89
C HIS A 61 -18.25 1.46 12.49
N SER A 62 -18.57 2.58 11.85
CA SER A 62 -19.80 3.32 12.08
C SER A 62 -20.95 2.45 11.61
N ASN A 63 -21.45 1.59 12.50
CA ASN A 63 -22.81 1.08 12.40
C ASN A 63 -23.73 2.28 12.60
N SER A 64 -24.01 2.97 11.51
CA SER A 64 -25.13 3.90 11.44
C SER A 64 -26.40 3.05 11.48
N ASP A 65 -26.87 2.83 12.70
CA ASP A 65 -28.20 2.31 13.01
C ASP A 65 -29.11 3.52 13.21
N PRO A 66 -29.92 3.95 12.23
CA PRO A 66 -30.94 4.94 12.49
C PRO A 66 -32.11 4.26 13.20
N ILE A 67 -32.00 4.27 14.53
CA ILE A 67 -33.05 4.48 15.53
C ILE A 67 -34.48 4.31 14.97
N SER A 68 -35.09 3.19 15.37
CA SER A 68 -36.54 3.08 15.52
C SER A 68 -37.02 4.18 16.48
N ARG A 69 -37.78 5.16 15.98
CA ARG A 69 -38.61 6.03 16.79
C ARG A 69 -40.04 5.99 16.28
N ALA A 70 -40.91 5.66 17.23
CA ALA A 70 -42.25 5.16 17.09
C ALA A 70 -43.31 6.20 16.69
N GLU A 71 -44.44 5.66 16.21
CA GLU A 71 -45.83 6.17 16.24
C GLU A 71 -46.11 7.40 15.35
N GLU A 72 -47.20 7.49 14.58
CA GLU A 72 -48.56 7.02 14.79
C GLU A 72 -49.32 7.04 13.44
N ARG A 73 -50.26 6.10 13.27
CA ARG A 73 -51.26 6.01 12.18
C ARG A 73 -52.29 7.15 12.33
N PRO A 74 -53.02 7.61 11.28
CA PRO A 74 -54.18 6.84 10.81
C PRO A 74 -54.55 6.97 9.31
N ASP A 75 -55.16 5.89 8.82
CA ASP A 75 -56.28 5.77 7.87
C ASP A 75 -56.39 6.64 6.60
N ALA A 76 -56.28 5.99 5.43
CA ALA A 76 -57.36 5.99 4.42
C ALA A 76 -57.06 5.00 3.27
N ILE A 77 -58.02 4.11 3.08
CA ILE A 77 -58.20 3.14 1.99
C ILE A 77 -58.65 3.89 0.73
N SER A 78 -58.06 3.63 -0.45
CA SER A 78 -58.81 3.63 -1.72
C SER A 78 -58.01 3.03 -2.88
N SER A 79 -58.74 2.37 -3.76
CA SER A 79 -58.35 1.36 -4.75
C SER A 79 -58.10 1.93 -6.16
N GLY A 80 -57.46 1.12 -7.03
CA GLY A 80 -57.41 1.26 -8.51
C GLY A 80 -56.15 1.98 -9.03
N THR A 81 -55.47 1.62 -10.11
CA THR A 81 -55.79 0.79 -11.29
C THR A 81 -54.45 0.44 -12.01
N LYS A 82 -54.50 -0.61 -12.85
CA LYS A 82 -53.48 -1.12 -13.81
C LYS A 82 -52.77 0.01 -14.59
N GLU A 83 -51.56 -0.15 -15.15
CA GLU A 83 -51.24 -0.91 -16.38
C GLU A 83 -49.73 -0.74 -16.73
N ASN A 84 -48.98 -1.84 -16.91
CA ASN A 84 -48.45 -2.34 -18.19
C ASN A 84 -47.80 -1.33 -19.15
N SER A 85 -46.47 -1.42 -19.30
CA SER A 85 -45.64 -1.22 -20.52
C SER A 85 -44.18 -1.24 -20.06
N GLY A 86 -43.18 -1.85 -20.69
CA GLY A 86 -43.02 -2.38 -22.05
C GLY A 86 -41.52 -2.28 -22.33
N SER A 87 -40.87 -3.44 -22.52
CA SER A 87 -39.42 -3.56 -22.74
C SER A 87 -38.99 -2.98 -24.09
N SER A 88 -37.84 -2.29 -24.14
CA SER A 88 -36.89 -2.41 -25.26
C SER A 88 -35.59 -1.65 -24.98
N PHE A 89 -34.47 -2.37 -25.06
CA PHE A 89 -33.14 -1.82 -25.34
C PHE A 89 -32.85 -2.00 -26.84
N PRO A 90 -32.17 -1.04 -27.48
CA PRO A 90 -31.35 -1.37 -28.65
C PRO A 90 -29.86 -1.17 -28.34
N VAL A 91 -29.11 -2.21 -28.69
CA VAL A 91 -27.66 -2.22 -28.89
C VAL A 91 -27.36 -1.67 -30.27
N SER A 92 -26.36 -0.79 -30.37
CA SER A 92 -25.46 -0.65 -31.52
C SER A 92 -24.15 -0.09 -31.04
#